data_AF-A0A9D6XYD9-F1
#
_entry.id   AF-A0A9D6XYD9-F1
#
_cell.length_a   1.000
_cell.length_b   1.000
_cell.length_c   1.000
_cell.angle_alpha   90.00
_cell.angle_beta   90.00
_cell.angle_gamma   90.00
#
_symmetry.space_group_name_H-M   'P 1'
#
loop_
_entity.id
_entity.type
_entity.pdbx_description
1 polymer ?
#
loop_
_entity_poly.entity_id
_entity_poly.type
_entity_poly.pdbx_seq_one_letter_code
_entity_poly.pdbx_strand_id
1 'polypeptide(L)'
;MGSETLRNIRTMRQVKTSLDLARQQKARTTNSLSKTEEDIARQQQSDDRRIKQVLTKERRRFATQEASVERLRQRILRSREKLAATINKNRALTELRIKLQQTRWEEGNSKPAPAQSVSGKARRGLVELRY
;
A
#
# COMPACT_ATOMS: atom_id res chain seq x y z
N MET A 1 17.85 17.09 0.52
CA MET A 1 17.93 15.73 1.07
C MET A 1 18.94 15.74 2.21
N GLY A 2 18.51 16.06 3.43
CA GLY A 2 19.38 16.06 4.61
C GLY A 2 19.49 14.63 5.14
N SER A 3 20.70 14.07 5.17
CA SER A 3 20.98 12.73 5.65
C SER A 3 20.57 12.56 7.12
N GLU A 4 19.58 11.69 7.39
CA GLU A 4 19.09 11.38 8.74
C GLU A 4 20.14 10.65 9.62
N THR A 5 21.24 10.18 9.03
CA THR A 5 22.24 9.33 9.71
C THR A 5 23.13 10.07 10.69
N LEU A 6 23.30 11.39 10.57
CA LEU A 6 24.18 12.17 11.46
C LEU A 6 23.52 12.54 12.80
N ARG A 7 22.20 12.38 12.97
CA ARG A 7 21.52 12.71 14.24
C ARG A 7 21.81 11.73 15.39
N ASN A 8 22.34 10.55 15.09
CA ASN A 8 22.55 9.48 16.06
C ASN A 8 24.00 9.34 16.55
N ILE A 9 24.93 10.19 16.09
CA ILE A 9 26.33 10.14 16.54
C ILE A 9 26.42 10.76 17.93
N ARG A 10 26.58 9.91 18.96
CA ARG A 10 26.83 10.37 20.32
C ARG A 10 28.24 10.93 20.43
N THR A 11 28.37 12.23 20.62
CA THR A 11 29.68 12.87 20.85
C THR A 11 30.14 12.63 22.29
N MET A 12 31.46 12.66 22.56
CA MET A 12 32.01 12.43 23.91
C MET A 12 31.43 13.38 24.97
N ARG A 13 30.93 14.57 24.59
CA ARG A 13 30.18 15.49 25.46
C ARG A 13 28.81 14.97 25.92
N GLN A 14 28.26 13.96 25.25
CA GLN A 14 26.95 13.36 25.54
C GLN A 14 27.06 12.08 26.38
N VAL A 15 28.28 11.61 26.65
CA VAL A 15 28.53 10.47 27.53
C VAL A 15 28.56 11.00 28.96
N LYS A 16 27.46 10.78 29.70
CA LYS A 16 27.37 11.15 31.12
C LYS A 16 28.44 10.41 31.92
N THR A 17 29.20 11.14 32.72
CA THR A 17 30.18 10.54 33.63
C THR A 17 29.48 9.88 34.82
N SER A 18 30.13 8.94 35.49
CA SER A 18 29.58 8.27 36.68
C SER A 18 29.21 9.25 37.81
N LEU A 19 29.93 10.38 37.90
CA LEU A 19 29.64 11.48 38.82
C LEU A 19 28.33 12.22 38.49
N ASP A 20 28.04 12.42 37.19
CA ASP A 20 26.77 13.02 36.75
C ASP A 20 25.58 12.11 37.01
N LEU A 21 25.77 10.80 36.90
CA LEU A 21 24.74 9.80 37.21
C LEU A 21 24.44 9.78 38.72
N ALA A 22 25.46 9.88 39.57
CA ALA A 22 25.31 9.94 41.02
C ALA A 22 24.59 11.22 41.48
N ARG A 23 24.88 12.38 40.86
CA ARG A 23 24.19 13.65 41.16
C ARG A 23 22.72 13.68 40.73
N GLN A 24 22.33 12.85 39.74
CA GLN A 24 20.94 12.74 39.28
C GLN A 24 20.12 11.68 40.04
N GLN A 25 20.76 10.84 40.85
CA GLN A 25 20.05 9.93 41.76
C GLN A 25 19.49 10.74 42.94
N LYS A 26 18.24 11.17 42.80
CA LYS A 26 17.46 11.69 43.93
C LYS A 26 17.46 10.63 45.04
N ALA A 27 17.92 11.00 46.23
CA ALA A 27 17.87 10.12 47.40
C ALA A 27 16.43 9.64 47.60
N ARG A 28 16.23 8.31 47.57
CA ARG A 28 14.93 7.69 47.90
C ARG A 28 14.62 8.02 49.35
N THR A 29 13.69 8.94 49.58
CA THR A 29 13.18 9.21 50.92
C THR A 29 12.25 8.06 51.35
N THR A 30 12.21 7.78 52.65
CA THR A 30 11.48 6.66 53.28
C THR A 30 9.99 6.60 52.96
N ASN A 31 9.39 7.66 52.41
CA ASN A 31 8.04 7.67 51.84
C ASN A 31 7.85 6.76 50.61
N SER A 32 8.92 6.21 50.01
CA SER A 32 8.80 5.28 48.88
C SER A 32 8.54 3.83 49.27
N LEU A 33 8.57 3.49 50.57
CA LEU A 33 8.41 2.12 51.08
C LEU A 33 6.99 1.79 51.55
N SER A 34 6.18 2.81 51.88
CA SER A 34 4.81 2.64 52.35
C SER A 34 3.84 3.21 51.32
N LYS A 35 3.65 2.51 50.19
CA LYS A 35 2.44 2.73 49.38
C LYS A 35 1.26 2.22 50.19
N THR A 36 0.30 3.09 50.45
CA THR A 36 -0.95 2.68 51.08
C THR A 36 -1.75 1.79 50.12
N GLU A 37 -2.65 0.96 50.63
CA GLU A 37 -3.55 0.15 49.79
C GLU A 37 -4.35 1.04 48.81
N GLU A 38 -4.69 2.26 49.23
CA GLU A 38 -5.34 3.27 48.40
C GLU A 38 -4.46 3.73 47.22
N ASP A 39 -3.16 3.95 47.43
CA ASP A 39 -2.22 4.32 46.38
C ASP A 39 -2.05 3.21 45.34
N ILE A 40 -2.04 1.95 45.80
CA ILE A 40 -1.99 0.77 44.93
C ILE A 40 -3.27 0.68 44.10
N ALA A 41 -4.44 0.84 44.73
CA ALA A 41 -5.73 0.81 44.05
C ALA A 41 -5.88 1.94 43.01
N ARG A 42 -5.43 3.17 43.32
CA ARG A 42 -5.42 4.28 42.37
C ARG A 42 -4.50 4.03 41.18
N GLN A 43 -3.34 3.42 41.42
CA GLN A 43 -2.39 3.08 40.36
C GLN A 43 -2.96 1.98 39.44
N GLN A 44 -3.56 0.93 40.01
CA GLN A 44 -4.26 -0.12 39.25
C GLN A 44 -5.41 0.45 38.41
N GLN A 45 -6.25 1.34 38.96
CA GLN A 45 -7.32 1.99 38.19
C GLN A 45 -6.76 2.83 37.01
N SER A 46 -5.61 3.48 37.20
CA SER A 46 -4.96 4.24 36.14
C SER A 46 -4.42 3.34 35.03
N ASP A 47 -3.88 2.18 35.40
CA ASP A 47 -3.35 1.20 34.46
C ASP A 47 -4.48 0.48 33.71
N ASP A 48 -5.60 0.14 34.37
CA ASP A 48 -6.80 -0.40 33.74
C ASP A 48 -7.39 0.56 32.70
N ARG A 49 -7.42 1.86 33.00
CA ARG A 49 -7.86 2.90 32.04
C ARG A 49 -6.93 2.94 30.83
N ARG A 50 -5.61 2.85 31.03
CA ARG A 50 -4.63 2.80 29.94
C ARG A 50 -4.81 1.54 29.09
N ILE A 51 -4.99 0.39 29.71
CA ILE A 51 -5.23 -0.88 29.01
C ILE A 51 -6.50 -0.79 28.16
N LYS A 52 -7.61 -0.27 28.71
CA LYS A 52 -8.85 -0.05 27.95
C LYS A 52 -8.64 0.89 26.75
N GLN A 53 -7.85 1.94 26.90
CA GLN A 53 -7.51 2.84 25.79
C GLN A 53 -6.66 2.13 24.72
N VAL A 54 -5.72 1.26 25.11
CA VAL A 54 -4.93 0.47 24.17
C VAL A 54 -5.83 -0.52 23.43
N LEU A 55 -6.68 -1.26 24.14
CA LEU A 55 -7.60 -2.23 23.54
C LEU A 55 -8.58 -1.57 22.55
N THR A 56 -9.10 -0.38 22.88
CA THR A 56 -9.98 0.36 21.96
C THR A 56 -9.24 0.86 20.72
N LYS A 57 -7.98 1.29 20.86
CA LYS A 57 -7.13 1.64 19.71
C LYS A 57 -6.84 0.44 18.83
N GLU A 58 -6.48 -0.70 19.42
CA GLU A 58 -6.22 -1.94 18.68
C GLU A 58 -7.48 -2.44 17.97
N ARG A 59 -8.64 -2.43 18.63
CA ARG A 59 -9.91 -2.79 17.98
C ARG A 59 -10.20 -1.93 16.75
N ARG A 60 -9.92 -0.62 16.82
CA ARG A 60 -10.04 0.28 15.66
C ARG A 60 -9.04 -0.07 14.56
N ARG A 61 -7.78 -0.38 14.92
CA ARG A 61 -6.74 -0.82 13.97
C ARG A 61 -7.17 -2.08 13.23
N PHE A 62 -7.64 -3.10 13.93
CA PHE A 62 -8.15 -4.33 13.31
C PHE A 62 -9.33 -4.06 12.37
N ALA A 63 -10.32 -3.26 12.79
CA ALA A 63 -11.44 -2.89 11.93
C ALA A 63 -10.98 -2.17 10.64
N THR A 64 -9.97 -1.29 10.72
CA THR A 64 -9.42 -0.63 9.53
C THR A 64 -8.67 -1.59 8.60
N GLN A 65 -7.98 -2.59 9.17
CA GLN A 65 -7.30 -3.62 8.39
C GLN A 65 -8.29 -4.52 7.67
N GLU A 66 -9.34 -4.98 8.35
CA GLU A 66 -10.41 -5.79 7.76
C GLU A 66 -11.10 -5.05 6.61
N ALA A 67 -11.47 -3.78 6.82
CA ALA A 67 -12.04 -2.94 5.77
C ALA A 67 -11.10 -2.76 4.56
N SER A 68 -9.78 -2.68 4.80
CA SER A 68 -8.79 -2.61 3.73
C SER A 68 -8.72 -3.92 2.93
N VAL A 69 -8.74 -5.06 3.62
CA VAL A 69 -8.76 -6.39 3.00
C VAL A 69 -10.01 -6.58 2.15
N GLU A 70 -11.18 -6.16 2.62
CA GLU A 70 -12.42 -6.22 1.84
C GLU A 70 -12.36 -5.37 0.56
N ARG A 71 -11.85 -4.14 0.65
CA ARG A 71 -11.65 -3.28 -0.53
C ARG A 71 -10.70 -3.91 -1.54
N LEU A 72 -9.61 -4.53 -1.06
CA LEU A 72 -8.67 -5.25 -1.92
C LEU A 72 -9.33 -6.45 -2.61
N ARG A 73 -10.12 -7.24 -1.87
CA ARG A 73 -10.90 -8.36 -2.44
C ARG A 73 -11.84 -7.88 -3.54
N GLN A 74 -12.59 -6.80 -3.30
CA GLN A 74 -13.47 -6.20 -4.31
C GLN A 74 -12.70 -5.72 -5.55
N ARG A 75 -11.52 -5.11 -5.37
CA ARG A 75 -10.68 -4.67 -6.48
C ARG A 75 -10.19 -5.86 -7.33
N ILE A 76 -9.82 -6.97 -6.70
CA ILE A 76 -9.41 -8.20 -7.38
C ILE A 76 -10.59 -8.80 -8.17
N LEU A 77 -11.80 -8.81 -7.61
CA LEU A 77 -12.98 -9.29 -8.33
C LEU A 77 -13.24 -8.45 -9.59
N ARG A 78 -13.21 -7.13 -9.46
CA ARG A 78 -13.38 -6.22 -10.61
C ARG A 78 -12.29 -6.39 -11.67
N SER A 79 -11.04 -6.65 -11.28
CA SER A 79 -9.98 -6.90 -12.24
C SER A 79 -10.16 -8.24 -12.96
N ARG A 80 -10.60 -9.29 -12.25
CA ARG A 80 -10.95 -10.59 -12.83
C ARG A 80 -12.10 -10.47 -13.84
N GLU A 81 -13.15 -9.73 -13.52
CA GLU A 81 -14.27 -9.46 -14.43
C GLU A 81 -13.81 -8.77 -15.72
N LYS A 82 -12.98 -7.72 -15.59
CA LYS A 82 -12.41 -7.02 -16.75
C LYS A 82 -11.54 -7.94 -17.60
N LEU A 83 -10.72 -8.77 -16.98
CA LEU A 83 -9.89 -9.75 -17.69
C LEU A 83 -10.74 -10.78 -18.42
N ALA A 84 -11.79 -11.32 -17.78
CA ALA A 84 -12.72 -12.25 -18.40
C ALA A 84 -13.42 -11.62 -19.62
N ALA A 85 -13.88 -10.37 -19.50
CA ALA A 85 -14.48 -9.64 -20.62
C ALA A 85 -13.50 -9.47 -21.79
N THR A 86 -12.23 -9.13 -21.51
CA THR A 86 -11.19 -9.02 -22.54
C THR A 86 -10.87 -10.37 -23.19
N ILE A 87 -10.77 -11.45 -22.41
CA ILE A 87 -10.55 -12.80 -22.93
C ILE A 87 -11.70 -13.19 -23.87
N ASN A 88 -12.95 -12.95 -23.48
CA ASN A 88 -14.10 -13.27 -24.32
C ASN A 88 -14.12 -12.45 -25.63
N LYS A 89 -13.78 -11.16 -25.57
CA LYS A 89 -13.61 -10.34 -26.78
C LYS A 89 -12.51 -10.89 -27.69
N ASN A 90 -11.38 -11.27 -27.12
CA ASN A 90 -10.26 -11.83 -27.89
C ASN A 90 -10.63 -13.19 -28.51
N ARG A 91 -11.40 -14.03 -27.80
CA ARG A 91 -11.93 -15.29 -28.36
C ARG A 91 -12.82 -15.02 -29.56
N ALA A 92 -13.80 -14.12 -29.43
CA ALA A 92 -14.68 -13.74 -30.53
C ALA A 92 -13.91 -13.17 -31.75
N LEU A 93 -12.89 -12.33 -31.52
CA LEU A 93 -12.02 -11.84 -32.59
C LEU A 93 -11.21 -12.96 -33.25
N THR A 94 -10.76 -13.94 -32.47
CA THR A 94 -9.99 -15.08 -32.98
C THR A 94 -10.88 -15.98 -33.83
N GLU A 95 -12.08 -16.29 -33.37
CA GLU A 95 -13.08 -17.02 -34.14
C GLU A 95 -13.42 -16.31 -35.45
N LEU A 96 -13.61 -14.98 -35.42
CA LEU A 96 -13.88 -14.18 -36.60
C LEU A 96 -12.70 -14.19 -37.58
N ARG A 97 -11.46 -14.10 -37.08
CA ARG A 97 -10.26 -14.23 -37.92
C ARG A 97 -10.18 -15.58 -38.59
N ILE A 98 -10.46 -16.66 -37.86
CA ILE A 98 -10.46 -18.02 -38.41
C ILE A 98 -11.52 -18.14 -39.50
N LYS A 99 -12.75 -17.65 -39.25
CA LYS A 99 -13.83 -17.64 -40.25
C LYS A 99 -13.42 -16.86 -41.50
N LEU A 100 -12.87 -15.65 -41.37
CA LEU A 100 -12.42 -14.85 -42.51
C LEU A 100 -11.24 -15.49 -43.28
N GLN A 101 -10.37 -16.22 -42.59
CA GLN A 101 -9.30 -16.98 -43.23
C GLN A 101 -9.85 -18.16 -44.00
N GLN A 102 -10.83 -18.88 -43.44
CA GLN A 102 -11.52 -19.98 -44.11
C GLN A 102 -12.27 -19.48 -45.34
N THR A 103 -13.08 -18.41 -45.22
CA THR A 103 -13.77 -17.83 -46.38
C THR A 103 -12.78 -17.37 -47.44
N ARG A 104 -11.66 -16.74 -47.07
CA ARG A 104 -10.61 -16.36 -48.04
C ARG A 104 -9.93 -17.57 -48.69
N TRP A 105 -9.76 -18.68 -47.99
CA TRP A 105 -9.22 -19.92 -48.55
C TRP A 105 -10.21 -20.59 -49.51
N GLU A 106 -11.49 -20.63 -49.14
CA GLU A 106 -12.57 -21.16 -49.98
C GLU A 106 -12.83 -20.27 -51.21
N GLU A 107 -12.84 -18.95 -51.02
CA GLU A 107 -12.86 -17.93 -52.07
C GLU A 107 -11.51 -17.80 -52.78
N GLY A 108 -10.45 -18.46 -52.32
CA GLY A 108 -9.09 -18.39 -52.87
C GLY A 108 -8.91 -19.08 -54.22
N ASN A 109 -9.98 -19.72 -54.74
CA ASN A 109 -10.14 -20.01 -56.18
C ASN A 109 -10.65 -18.81 -56.99
N SER A 110 -10.90 -17.67 -56.35
CA SER A 110 -11.29 -16.41 -56.98
C SER A 110 -10.22 -15.35 -56.75
N LYS A 111 -9.83 -14.71 -57.86
CA LYS A 111 -8.67 -13.82 -58.04
C LYS A 111 -8.59 -12.71 -56.98
N PRO A 112 -7.38 -12.28 -56.56
CA PRO A 112 -7.22 -11.17 -55.63
C PRO A 112 -7.78 -9.88 -56.25
N ALA A 113 -8.67 -9.21 -55.51
CA ALA A 113 -9.18 -7.90 -55.90
C ALA A 113 -8.04 -6.85 -55.93
N PRO A 114 -8.00 -5.97 -56.93
CA PRO A 114 -6.92 -4.98 -57.07
C PRO A 114 -6.93 -4.01 -55.89
N ALA A 115 -5.74 -3.79 -55.31
CA ALA A 115 -5.55 -2.88 -54.20
C ALA A 115 -5.90 -1.43 -54.62
N GLN A 116 -6.97 -0.87 -54.06
CA GLN A 116 -7.22 0.56 -54.14
C GLN A 116 -6.22 1.28 -53.23
N SER A 117 -5.37 2.11 -53.84
CA SER A 117 -4.40 2.95 -53.16
C SER A 117 -5.10 4.05 -52.35
N VAL A 118 -5.22 3.85 -51.05
CA VAL A 118 -5.67 4.91 -50.14
C VAL A 118 -4.52 5.88 -49.88
N SER A 119 -4.47 6.95 -50.67
CA SER A 119 -3.68 8.15 -50.40
C SER A 119 -4.34 8.95 -49.27
N GLY A 120 -4.06 8.60 -48.02
CA GLY A 120 -4.59 9.27 -46.83
C GLY A 120 -3.48 9.83 -45.96
N LYS A 121 -3.22 11.15 -46.07
CA LYS A 121 -2.27 11.91 -45.25
C LYS A 121 -2.45 11.62 -43.75
N ALA A 122 -1.53 10.85 -43.16
CA ALA A 122 -1.40 10.72 -41.72
C ALA A 122 -0.81 12.02 -41.14
N ARG A 123 -1.66 12.90 -40.61
CA ARG A 123 -1.23 14.00 -39.72
C ARG A 123 -0.67 13.38 -38.44
N ARG A 124 0.65 13.26 -38.34
CA ARG A 124 1.34 12.96 -37.08
C ARG A 124 1.25 14.20 -36.19
N GLY A 125 0.40 14.15 -35.17
CA GLY A 125 0.46 15.09 -34.05
C GLY A 125 1.68 14.77 -33.21
N LEU A 126 2.75 15.56 -33.39
CA LEU A 126 3.90 15.62 -32.48
C LEU A 126 3.40 16.27 -31.18
N VAL A 127 3.34 15.49 -30.10
CA VAL A 127 3.18 16.02 -28.75
C VAL A 127 4.57 16.43 -28.29
N GLU A 128 4.84 17.74 -28.26
CA GLU A 128 6.03 18.30 -27.64
C GLU A 128 6.02 17.99 -26.13
N LEU A 129 6.98 17.18 -25.69
CA LEU A 129 7.39 17.07 -24.29
C LEU A 129 8.21 18.33 -23.96
N ARG A 130 7.61 19.26 -23.21
CA ARG A 130 8.36 20.31 -22.52
C ARG A 130 8.86 19.75 -21.18
N TYR A 131 10.18 19.76 -21.02
CA TYR A 131 10.86 19.66 -19.74
C TYR A 131 10.75 20.97 -18.97
#